data_AF-A0A1M4ZXB5-F1
#
_entry.id   AF-A0A1M4ZXB5-F1
#
_cell.length_a   1.000
_cell.length_b   1.000
_cell.length_c   1.000
_cell.angle_alpha   90.00
_cell.angle_beta   90.00
_cell.angle_gamma   90.00
#
_symmetry.space_group_name_H-M   'P 1'
#
loop_
_entity.id
_entity.type
_entity.pdbx_description
1 polymer ?
#
loop_
_entity_poly.entity_id
_entity_poly.type
_entity_poly.pdbx_seq_one_letter_code
_entity_poly.pdbx_strand_id
1 'polypeptide(L)'
;MNSQDYIRKLFAKEDRLRISISEILKESGVTAQSITPEVAKTLQLIVKISGAKNILEIGTLGGYSTICLAKATQGVGHVTSLEISPSL
;
A
#
# COMPACT_ATOMS: atom_id res chain seq x y z
N MET A 1 -1.89 -13.76 21.18
CA MET A 1 -1.49 -13.28 19.84
C MET A 1 -2.55 -13.73 18.87
N ASN A 2 -3.21 -12.82 18.14
CA ASN A 2 -4.25 -13.20 17.18
C ASN A 2 -3.62 -13.63 15.83
N SER A 3 -4.45 -14.10 14.89
CA SER A 3 -3.98 -14.57 13.58
C SER A 3 -3.30 -13.47 12.76
N GLN A 4 -3.80 -12.22 12.82
CA GLN A 4 -3.21 -11.10 12.10
C GLN A 4 -1.81 -10.76 12.63
N ASP A 5 -1.65 -10.71 13.95
CA ASP A 5 -0.36 -10.42 14.59
C ASP A 5 0.69 -11.50 14.23
N TYR A 6 0.27 -12.76 14.19
CA TYR A 6 1.12 -13.87 13.76
C TYR A 6 1.59 -13.70 12.31
N ILE A 7 0.68 -13.38 11.39
CA ILE A 7 1.00 -13.16 9.97
C ILE A 7 1.91 -11.94 9.80
N ARG A 8 1.59 -10.82 10.44
CA ARG A 8 2.41 -9.59 10.39
C ARG A 8 3.83 -9.86 10.86
N LYS A 9 3.99 -10.57 11.98
CA LYS A 9 5.30 -10.91 12.54
C LYS A 9 6.16 -11.74 11.58
N LEU A 10 5.57 -12.68 10.86
CA LEU A 10 6.29 -13.62 10.01
C LEU A 10 6.47 -13.14 8.56
N PHE A 11 5.46 -12.50 7.98
CA PHE A 11 5.39 -12.30 6.52
C PHE A 11 5.15 -10.85 6.09
N ALA A 12 4.65 -9.99 7.00
CA ALA A 12 4.22 -8.64 6.69
C ALA A 12 4.60 -7.67 7.81
N LYS A 13 5.91 -7.55 8.08
CA LYS A 13 6.41 -6.58 9.05
C LYS A 13 5.99 -5.16 8.65
N GLU A 14 5.69 -4.37 9.67
CA GLU A 14 5.37 -2.95 9.54
C GLU A 14 6.48 -2.19 8.80
N ASP A 15 6.11 -1.43 7.77
CA ASP A 15 7.02 -0.59 7.00
C ASP A 15 7.04 0.82 7.61
N ARG A 16 8.24 1.40 7.79
CA ARG A 16 8.39 2.81 8.23
C ARG A 16 7.63 3.77 7.33
N LEU A 17 7.53 3.48 6.03
CA LEU A 17 6.74 4.27 5.09
C LEU A 17 5.26 4.37 5.50
N ARG A 18 4.66 3.28 5.98
CA ARG A 18 3.27 3.28 6.43
C ARG A 18 3.07 4.19 7.64
N ILE A 19 4.02 4.14 8.57
CA ILE A 19 4.02 4.96 9.79
C ILE A 19 4.10 6.44 9.40
N SER A 20 5.09 6.82 8.60
CA SER A 20 5.27 8.21 8.18
C SER A 20 4.07 8.77 7.41
N ILE A 21 3.50 7.98 6.49
CA ILE A 21 2.28 8.38 5.77
C ILE A 21 1.11 8.57 6.75
N SER A 22 0.95 7.66 7.73
CA SER A 22 -0.11 7.78 8.73
C SER A 22 0.04 9.02 9.62
N GLU A 23 1.27 9.44 9.93
CA GLU A 23 1.55 10.65 10.69
C GLU A 23 1.18 11.90 9.89
N ILE A 24 1.62 11.98 8.64
CA ILE A 24 1.33 13.11 7.73
C ILE A 24 -0.19 13.28 7.51
N LEU A 25 -0.90 12.17 7.26
CA LEU A 25 -2.35 12.20 7.08
C LEU A 25 -3.06 12.73 8.34
N LYS A 26 -2.61 12.29 9.51
CA LYS A 26 -3.15 12.73 10.79
C LYS A 26 -2.90 14.22 11.04
N GLU A 27 -1.70 14.72 10.74
CA GLU A 27 -1.35 16.13 10.85
C GLU A 27 -2.17 17.00 9.88
N SER A 28 -2.54 16.46 8.73
CA SER A 28 -3.37 17.12 7.71
C SER A 28 -4.88 17.03 8.01
N GLY A 29 -5.27 16.47 9.15
CA GLY A 29 -6.68 16.31 9.54
C GLY A 29 -7.44 15.23 8.76
N VAL A 30 -6.74 14.40 7.98
CA VAL A 30 -7.34 13.30 7.23
C VAL A 30 -7.61 12.12 8.17
N THR A 31 -8.86 11.66 8.19
CA THR A 31 -9.31 10.56 9.06
C THR A 31 -9.15 9.16 8.44
N ALA A 32 -8.93 9.11 7.12
CA ALA A 32 -8.75 7.87 6.40
C ALA A 32 -7.40 7.20 6.69
N GLN A 33 -7.37 5.87 6.64
CA GLN A 33 -6.19 5.08 6.93
C GLN A 33 -5.79 4.25 5.70
N SER A 34 -4.48 4.07 5.54
CA SER A 34 -3.94 3.15 4.55
C SER A 34 -4.21 1.69 4.95
N ILE A 35 -4.15 0.80 3.96
CA ILE A 35 -4.25 -0.66 4.15
C ILE A 35 -3.25 -1.20 5.18
N THR A 36 -3.58 -2.32 5.80
CA THR A 36 -2.71 -2.99 6.77
C THR A 36 -1.53 -3.70 6.08
N PRO A 37 -0.42 -3.99 6.80
CA PRO A 37 0.76 -4.60 6.21
C PRO A 37 0.49 -5.95 5.50
N GLU A 38 -0.34 -6.81 6.06
CA GLU A 38 -0.71 -8.12 5.50
C GLU A 38 -1.54 -7.99 4.21
N VAL A 39 -2.39 -6.95 4.11
CA VAL A 39 -3.11 -6.64 2.87
C VAL A 39 -2.12 -6.13 1.81
N ALA A 40 -1.23 -5.21 2.19
CA ALA A 40 -0.20 -4.70 1.28
C ALA A 40 0.71 -5.83 0.76
N LYS A 41 1.06 -6.80 1.62
CA LYS A 41 1.84 -7.97 1.23
C LYS A 41 1.08 -8.89 0.27
N THR A 42 -0.21 -9.09 0.52
CA THR A 42 -1.09 -9.88 -0.35
C THR A 42 -1.17 -9.28 -1.74
N LEU A 43 -1.39 -7.95 -1.85
CA LEU A 43 -1.40 -7.26 -3.15
C LEU A 43 -0.06 -7.39 -3.88
N GLN A 44 1.06 -7.24 -3.17
CA GLN A 44 2.38 -7.45 -3.76
C GLN A 44 2.57 -8.87 -4.29
N LEU A 45 2.06 -9.89 -3.59
CA LEU A 45 2.09 -11.27 -4.08
C LEU A 45 1.25 -11.44 -5.34
N ILE A 46 0.04 -10.87 -5.38
CA ILE A 46 -0.83 -10.91 -6.57
C ILE A 46 -0.15 -10.26 -7.78
N VAL A 47 0.47 -9.10 -7.61
CA VAL A 47 1.23 -8.42 -8.68
C VAL A 47 2.38 -9.31 -9.19
N LYS A 48 3.15 -9.92 -8.28
CA LYS A 48 4.27 -10.79 -8.65
C LYS A 48 3.81 -12.07 -9.36
N ILE A 49 2.75 -12.71 -8.87
CA ILE A 49 2.19 -13.94 -9.44
C ILE A 49 1.60 -13.66 -10.83
N SER A 50 0.88 -12.55 -10.99
CA SER A 50 0.29 -12.16 -12.27
C SER A 50 1.32 -11.65 -13.28
N GLY A 51 2.49 -11.22 -12.83
CA GLY A 51 3.48 -10.55 -13.69
C GLY A 51 3.02 -9.18 -14.19
N ALA A 52 2.05 -8.56 -13.52
CA ALA A 52 1.46 -7.30 -13.94
C ALA A 52 2.52 -6.20 -14.13
N LYS A 53 2.44 -5.49 -15.27
CA LYS A 53 3.31 -4.34 -15.60
C LYS A 53 2.55 -3.02 -15.66
N ASN A 54 1.23 -3.07 -15.82
CA ASN A 54 0.37 -1.90 -15.89
C ASN A 54 -0.74 -2.09 -14.86
N ILE A 55 -0.71 -1.31 -13.79
CA ILE A 55 -1.62 -1.45 -12.65
C ILE A 55 -2.46 -0.18 -12.55
N LEU A 56 -3.78 -0.34 -12.48
CA LEU A 56 -4.70 0.74 -12.16
C LEU A 56 -5.13 0.61 -10.70
N GLU A 57 -4.94 1.66 -9.92
CA GLU A 57 -5.44 1.81 -8.56
C GLU A 57 -6.49 2.93 -8.52
N ILE A 58 -7.60 2.67 -7.80
CA ILE A 58 -8.67 3.64 -7.57
C ILE A 58 -8.72 3.92 -6.07
N GLY A 59 -8.40 5.16 -5.70
CA GLY A 59 -8.14 5.60 -4.32
C GLY A 59 -6.65 5.56 -3.99
N THR A 60 -5.97 6.71 -4.09
CA THR A 60 -4.54 6.83 -3.79
C THR A 60 -4.29 7.07 -2.30
N LEU A 61 -5.13 7.88 -1.66
CA LEU A 61 -4.88 8.40 -0.31
C LEU A 61 -3.43 8.95 -0.21
N GLY A 62 -2.70 8.60 0.85
CA GLY A 62 -1.29 8.95 1.04
C GLY A 62 -0.30 8.09 0.24
N GLY A 63 -0.77 7.26 -0.70
CA GLY A 63 0.07 6.54 -1.65
C GLY A 63 0.77 5.27 -1.13
N TYR A 64 0.44 4.80 0.08
CA TYR A 64 1.10 3.62 0.65
C TYR A 64 0.90 2.36 -0.21
N SER A 65 -0.34 2.07 -0.61
CA SER A 65 -0.67 0.94 -1.48
C SER A 65 -0.06 1.10 -2.87
N THR A 66 -0.06 2.31 -3.44
CA THR A 66 0.58 2.63 -4.72
C THR A 66 2.05 2.25 -4.72
N ILE A 67 2.79 2.64 -3.66
CA ILE A 67 4.21 2.31 -3.50
C ILE A 67 4.41 0.79 -3.38
N CYS A 68 3.54 0.09 -2.65
CA CYS A 68 3.60 -1.36 -2.55
C CYS A 68 3.38 -2.05 -3.91
N LEU A 69 2.39 -1.61 -4.69
CA LEU A 69 2.12 -2.11 -6.04
C LEU A 69 3.32 -1.87 -6.98
N ALA A 70 3.90 -0.67 -6.93
CA ALA A 70 5.09 -0.33 -7.71
C ALA A 70 6.29 -1.20 -7.33
N LYS A 71 6.57 -1.40 -6.04
CA LYS A 71 7.66 -2.28 -5.54
C LYS A 71 7.50 -3.75 -5.94
N ALA A 72 6.28 -4.21 -6.16
CA ALA A 72 6.03 -5.60 -6.56
C ALA A 72 6.18 -5.83 -8.08
N THR A 73 6.09 -4.76 -8.87
CA THR A 73 6.23 -4.83 -10.32
C THR A 73 7.66 -5.23 -10.67
N GLN A 74 7.82 -6.27 -11.51
CA GLN A 74 9.14 -6.72 -11.95
C GLN A 74 9.58 -5.93 -13.19
N GLY A 75 10.88 -5.63 -13.34
CA GLY A 75 11.37 -4.90 -14.51
C GLY A 75 10.75 -3.50 -14.64
N VAL A 76 10.58 -3.03 -15.88
CA VAL A 76 9.92 -1.74 -16.17
C VAL A 76 8.41 -1.94 -16.18
N GLY A 77 7.69 -1.13 -15.40
CA GLY A 77 6.23 -1.08 -15.38
C GLY A 77 5.70 0.23 -14.81
N HIS A 78 4.39 0.35 -14.78
CA HIS A 78 3.67 1.58 -14.45
C HIS A 78 2.49 1.31 -13.52
N VAL A 79 2.29 2.21 -12.57
CA VAL A 79 1.10 2.24 -11.70
C VAL A 79 0.40 3.57 -11.94
N THR A 80 -0.80 3.51 -12.52
CA THR A 80 -1.71 4.64 -12.60
C THR A 80 -2.61 4.60 -11.37
N SER A 81 -2.55 5.63 -10.53
CA SER A 81 -3.41 5.75 -9.35
C SER A 81 -4.30 6.97 -9.48
N LEU A 82 -5.58 6.82 -9.14
CA LEU A 82 -6.59 7.85 -9.26
C LEU A 82 -7.11 8.24 -7.87
N GLU A 83 -7.06 9.54 -7.56
CA GLU A 83 -7.62 10.11 -6.34
C GLU A 83 -8.66 11.17 -6.70
N ILE A 84 -9.81 11.14 -6.02
CA ILE A 84 -10.89 12.10 -6.26
C ILE A 84 -10.63 13.42 -5.52
N SER A 85 -9.96 13.36 -4.36
CA SER A 85 -9.67 14.53 -3.54
C SER A 85 -8.30 15.11 -3.92
N PRO A 86 -8.24 16.25 -4.64
CA PRO A 86 -6.97 16.85 -5.07
C PRO A 86 -6.17 17.46 -3.91
N SER A 87 -6.81 17.69 -2.77
CA SER A 87 -6.26 18.34 -1.59
C SER A 87 -6.32 17.44 -0.35
N LEU A 88 -6.36 16.13 -0.59
CA LEU A 88 -5.99 15.16 0.44
C LEU A 88 -4.48 15.25 0.69
#